data_AF-A0A6G3Z341-F1
#
_entry.id   AF-A0A6G3Z341-F1
#
_cell.length_a   1.000
_cell.length_b   1.000
_cell.length_c   1.000
_cell.angle_alpha   90.00
_cell.angle_beta   90.00
_cell.angle_gamma   90.00
#
_symmetry.space_group_name_H-M   'P 1'
#
loop_
_entity.id
_entity.type
_entity.pdbx_description
1 polymer ?
#
loop_
_entity_poly.entity_id
_entity_poly.type
_entity_poly.pdbx_seq_one_letter_code
_entity_poly.pdbx_strand_id
1 'polypeptide(L)'
;MEFFEHLEESLATFVAFAQLALESISVICVIVGLVKTIQLALLLRHRHRHRDMFPFNQIRLRFGSWLALALEFQLGADILATTVTPTLEDLSKLGIVAVIRTFLNYFLGKEIEAEMKLENQHHQQSA
;
A
#
# COMPACT_ATOMS: atom_id res chain seq x y z
N MET A 1 -23.04 2.62 -37.77
CA MET A 1 -22.41 1.59 -36.93
C MET A 1 -20.92 1.87 -36.78
N GLU A 2 -20.20 2.23 -37.85
CA GLU A 2 -18.76 2.59 -37.79
C GLU A 2 -18.37 3.70 -36.79
N PHE A 3 -19.23 4.72 -36.57
CA PHE A 3 -18.96 5.77 -35.58
C PHE A 3 -18.91 5.25 -34.13
N PHE A 4 -19.72 4.26 -33.78
CA PHE A 4 -19.72 3.66 -32.45
C PHE A 4 -18.47 2.80 -32.24
N GLU A 5 -18.04 2.05 -33.26
CA GLU A 5 -16.81 1.25 -33.18
C GLU A 5 -15.55 2.12 -32.99
N HIS A 6 -15.45 3.26 -33.67
CA HIS A 6 -14.31 4.19 -33.49
C HIS A 6 -14.29 4.83 -32.09
N LEU A 7 -15.46 5.09 -31.49
CA LEU A 7 -15.54 5.62 -30.12
C LEU A 7 -15.12 4.57 -29.09
N GLU A 8 -15.51 3.31 -29.27
CA GLU A 8 -15.11 2.19 -28.42
C GLU A 8 -13.60 1.93 -28.49
N GLU A 9 -13.00 1.90 -29.69
CA GLU A 9 -11.55 1.77 -29.86
C GLU A 9 -10.76 2.90 -29.21
N SER A 10 -11.24 4.14 -29.37
CA SER A 10 -10.59 5.33 -28.82
C SER A 10 -10.67 5.36 -27.29
N LEU A 11 -11.82 4.97 -26.71
CA LEU A 11 -11.96 4.81 -25.27
C LEU A 11 -11.09 3.68 -24.73
N ALA A 12 -11.06 2.51 -25.38
CA ALA A 12 -10.25 1.38 -24.95
C ALA A 12 -8.76 1.76 -24.88
N THR A 13 -8.28 2.48 -25.91
CA THR A 13 -6.89 2.97 -25.96
C THR A 13 -6.61 3.99 -24.85
N PHE A 14 -7.53 4.93 -24.62
CA PHE A 14 -7.39 5.94 -23.58
C PHE A 14 -7.36 5.32 -22.17
N VAL A 15 -8.27 4.39 -21.91
CA VAL A 15 -8.34 3.66 -20.64
C VAL A 15 -7.09 2.84 -20.40
N ALA A 16 -6.56 2.15 -21.41
CA ALA A 16 -5.31 1.41 -21.30
C ALA A 16 -4.13 2.32 -20.92
N PHE A 17 -4.04 3.52 -21.51
CA PHE A 17 -3.01 4.48 -21.16
C PHE A 17 -3.16 5.01 -19.72
N ALA A 18 -4.40 5.30 -19.30
CA ALA A 18 -4.68 5.74 -17.94
C ALA A 18 -4.41 4.64 -16.89
N GLN A 19 -4.74 3.39 -17.20
CA GLN A 19 -4.40 2.22 -16.38
C GLN A 19 -2.88 2.13 -16.18
N LEU A 20 -2.11 2.16 -17.27
CA LEU A 20 -0.65 2.11 -17.22
C LEU A 20 -0.05 3.26 -16.41
N ALA A 21 -0.61 4.46 -16.52
CA ALA A 21 -0.19 5.61 -15.74
C ALA A 21 -0.43 5.40 -14.23
N LEU A 22 -1.61 4.90 -13.85
CA LEU A 22 -1.95 4.63 -12.45
C LEU A 22 -1.09 3.50 -11.85
N GLU A 23 -0.85 2.43 -12.61
CA GLU A 23 0.08 1.35 -12.21
C GLU A 23 1.49 1.89 -12.00
N SER A 24 1.98 2.75 -12.91
CA SER A 24 3.29 3.37 -12.81
C SER A 24 3.42 4.25 -11.56
N ILE A 25 2.40 5.07 -11.28
CA ILE A 25 2.35 5.92 -10.07
C ILE A 25 2.37 5.05 -8.81
N SER A 26 1.60 3.95 -8.79
CA SER A 26 1.59 2.99 -7.69
C SER A 26 2.98 2.45 -7.40
N VAL A 27 3.69 1.96 -8.43
CA VAL A 27 5.07 1.45 -8.31
C VAL A 27 6.00 2.52 -7.76
N ILE A 28 5.89 3.76 -8.26
CA ILE A 28 6.69 4.90 -7.77
C ILE A 28 6.40 5.16 -6.28
N CYS A 29 5.14 5.13 -5.84
CA CYS A 29 4.77 5.28 -4.43
C CYS A 29 5.43 4.21 -3.55
N VAL A 30 5.45 2.95 -3.98
CA VAL A 30 6.12 1.86 -3.24
C VAL A 30 7.62 2.12 -3.12
N ILE A 31 8.27 2.49 -4.24
CA ILE A 31 9.72 2.76 -4.26
C ILE A 31 10.07 3.95 -3.35
N VAL A 32 9.34 5.06 -3.47
CA VAL A 32 9.56 6.24 -2.62
C VAL A 32 9.33 5.90 -1.15
N GLY A 33 8.27 5.15 -0.84
CA GLY A 33 7.99 4.68 0.50
C GLY A 33 9.13 3.84 1.09
N LEU A 34 9.66 2.91 0.30
CA LEU A 34 10.81 2.09 0.69
C LEU A 34 12.05 2.95 0.99
N VAL A 35 12.40 3.87 0.09
CA VAL A 35 13.56 4.76 0.26
C VAL A 35 13.41 5.62 1.52
N LYS A 36 12.24 6.24 1.72
CA LYS A 36 11.97 7.07 2.91
C LYS A 36 12.03 6.26 4.21
N THR A 37 11.56 5.03 4.17
CA THR A 37 11.56 4.10 5.31
C THR A 37 13.00 3.68 5.66
N ILE A 38 13.82 3.37 4.66
CA ILE A 38 15.25 3.06 4.85
C ILE A 38 16.00 4.28 5.41
N GLN A 39 15.77 5.47 4.84
CA GLN A 39 16.38 6.71 5.35
C GLN A 39 16.04 6.95 6.83
N LEU A 40 14.77 6.76 7.20
CA LEU A 40 14.32 6.89 8.58
C LEU A 40 14.98 5.83 9.48
N ALA A 41 15.04 4.58 9.05
CA ALA A 41 15.66 3.50 9.80
C ALA A 41 17.16 3.75 10.07
N LEU A 42 17.90 4.22 9.07
CA LEU A 42 19.31 4.59 9.20
C LEU A 42 19.51 5.75 10.16
N LEU A 43 18.67 6.79 10.07
CA LEU A 43 18.74 7.96 10.94
C LEU A 43 18.44 7.61 12.41
N LEU A 44 17.42 6.77 12.64
CA LEU A 44 17.07 6.29 13.98
C LEU A 44 18.16 5.38 14.56
N ARG A 45 18.75 4.50 13.74
CA ARG A 45 19.90 3.66 14.14
C ARG A 45 21.13 4.47 14.54
N HIS A 46 21.40 5.58 13.84
CA HIS A 46 22.54 6.44 14.16
C HIS A 46 22.33 7.23 15.46
N ARG A 47 21.08 7.60 15.77
CA ARG A 47 20.73 8.42 16.94
C ARG A 47 20.50 7.61 18.22
N HIS A 48 20.03 6.37 18.11
CA HIS A 48 19.74 5.48 19.24
C HIS A 48 20.81 4.37 19.39
N ARG A 49 22.08 4.75 19.58
CA ARG A 49 23.15 3.78 19.86
C ARG A 49 23.11 3.21 21.30
N HIS A 50 22.26 3.73 22.18
CA HIS A 50 22.30 3.49 23.63
C HIS A 50 20.94 3.21 24.32
N ARG A 51 19.85 2.91 23.61
CA ARG A 51 18.56 2.51 24.23
C ARG A 51 17.93 1.28 23.57
N ASP A 52 17.34 0.43 24.40
CA ASP A 52 17.03 -0.99 24.16
C ASP A 52 15.87 -1.33 23.20
N MET A 53 15.25 -0.38 22.49
CA MET A 53 14.16 -0.73 21.56
C MET A 53 14.25 0.03 20.24
N PHE A 54 14.49 -0.71 19.15
CA PHE A 54 14.46 -0.15 17.78
C PHE A 54 13.02 0.26 17.44
N PRO A 55 12.80 1.46 16.88
CA PRO A 55 11.44 2.00 16.62
C PRO A 55 10.79 1.37 15.39
N PHE A 56 10.65 0.03 15.38
CA PHE A 56 10.04 -0.76 14.32
C PHE A 56 8.64 -0.26 13.96
N ASN A 57 7.83 0.11 14.97
CA ASN A 57 6.47 0.61 14.76
C ASN A 57 6.43 1.87 13.87
N GLN A 58 7.33 2.85 14.09
CA GLN A 58 7.33 4.09 13.30
C GLN A 58 7.71 3.84 11.84
N ILE A 59 8.68 2.95 11.61
CA ILE A 59 9.15 2.53 10.28
C ILE A 59 8.02 1.80 9.54
N ARG A 60 7.35 0.87 10.24
CA ARG A 60 6.22 0.09 9.73
C ARG A 60 5.02 0.96 9.37
N LEU A 61 4.63 1.90 10.24
CA LEU A 61 3.55 2.85 9.99
C LEU A 61 3.85 3.73 8.76
N ARG A 62 5.06 4.28 8.68
CA ARG A 62 5.50 5.10 7.54
C ARG A 62 5.42 4.32 6.23
N PHE A 63 5.96 3.11 6.20
CA PHE A 63 5.91 2.27 5.00
C PHE A 63 4.48 1.86 4.66
N GLY A 64 3.68 1.48 5.66
CA GLY A 64 2.27 1.13 5.53
C GLY A 64 1.45 2.25 4.89
N SER A 65 1.69 3.52 5.23
CA SER A 65 1.01 4.66 4.59
C SER A 65 1.35 4.79 3.09
N TRP A 66 2.61 4.56 2.70
CA TRP A 66 3.00 4.59 1.28
C TRP A 66 2.42 3.42 0.50
N LEU A 67 2.39 2.23 1.09
CA LEU A 67 1.73 1.06 0.51
C LEU A 67 0.22 1.30 0.36
N ALA A 68 -0.41 1.93 1.35
CA ALA A 68 -1.83 2.23 1.27
C ALA A 68 -2.16 3.15 0.09
N LEU A 69 -1.35 4.18 -0.13
CA LEU A 69 -1.49 5.10 -1.27
C LEU A 69 -1.25 4.38 -2.61
N ALA A 70 -0.21 3.55 -2.71
CA ALA A 70 0.07 2.76 -3.92
C ALA A 70 -1.13 1.86 -4.30
N LEU A 71 -1.78 1.27 -3.31
CA LEU A 71 -2.92 0.38 -3.51
C LEU A 71 -4.20 1.13 -3.93
N GLU A 72 -4.36 2.40 -3.55
CA GLU A 72 -5.48 3.22 -4.06
C GLU A 72 -5.33 3.50 -5.56
N PHE A 73 -4.10 3.75 -6.03
CA PHE A 73 -3.84 3.91 -7.46
C PHE A 73 -4.01 2.61 -8.24
N GLN A 74 -3.58 1.48 -7.70
CA GLN A 74 -3.85 0.16 -8.30
C GLN A 74 -5.36 -0.12 -8.41
N LEU A 75 -6.11 0.11 -7.33
CA LEU A 75 -7.57 -0.03 -7.36
C LEU A 75 -8.20 0.85 -8.45
N GLY A 76 -7.71 2.09 -8.63
CA GLY A 76 -8.15 2.95 -9.73
C GLY A 76 -7.83 2.36 -11.11
N ALA A 77 -6.64 1.80 -11.29
CA ALA A 77 -6.24 1.12 -12.52
C ALA A 77 -7.14 -0.10 -12.83
N ASP A 78 -7.47 -0.88 -11.80
CA ASP A 78 -8.34 -2.05 -11.91
C ASP A 78 -9.79 -1.64 -12.25
N ILE A 79 -10.31 -0.56 -11.65
CA ILE A 79 -11.63 0.01 -12.01
C ILE A 79 -11.64 0.42 -13.49
N LEU A 80 -10.58 1.08 -13.96
CA LEU A 80 -10.44 1.47 -15.36
C LEU A 80 -10.45 0.24 -16.28
N ALA A 81 -9.67 -0.80 -15.96
CA ALA A 81 -9.63 -2.05 -16.75
C ALA A 81 -11.02 -2.71 -16.88
N THR A 82 -11.77 -2.79 -15.77
CA THR A 82 -13.11 -3.39 -15.77
C THR A 82 -14.17 -2.58 -16.53
N THR A 83 -13.92 -1.29 -16.81
CA THR A 83 -14.88 -0.42 -17.52
C THR A 83 -14.93 -0.71 -19.02
N VAL A 84 -13.84 -1.20 -19.62
CA VAL A 84 -13.75 -1.44 -21.08
C VAL A 84 -14.12 -2.88 -21.44
N THR A 85 -13.63 -3.86 -20.68
CA THR A 85 -14.01 -5.27 -20.84
C THR A 85 -14.13 -5.91 -19.47
N PRO A 86 -15.33 -6.01 -18.89
CA PRO A 86 -15.49 -6.68 -17.60
C PRO A 86 -15.22 -8.17 -17.76
N THR A 87 -14.02 -8.63 -17.36
CA THR A 87 -13.73 -10.06 -17.23
C THR A 87 -13.87 -10.49 -15.77
N LEU A 88 -14.45 -11.66 -15.52
CA LEU A 88 -14.56 -12.22 -14.16
C LEU A 88 -13.19 -12.51 -13.53
N GLU A 89 -12.16 -12.67 -14.36
CA GLU A 89 -10.79 -12.91 -13.93
C GLU A 89 -10.19 -11.66 -13.25
N ASP A 90 -10.43 -10.47 -13.82
CA ASP A 90 -9.91 -9.20 -13.27
C ASP A 90 -10.58 -8.86 -11.93
N LEU A 91 -11.88 -9.10 -11.82
CA LEU A 91 -12.61 -8.92 -10.56
C LEU A 91 -12.10 -9.85 -9.44
N SER A 92 -11.69 -11.07 -9.79
CA SER A 92 -11.13 -12.03 -8.83
C SER A 92 -9.75 -11.62 -8.31
N LYS A 93 -8.88 -11.08 -9.17
CA LYS A 93 -7.55 -10.56 -8.80
C LYS A 93 -7.71 -9.39 -7.83
N LEU A 94 -8.63 -8.47 -8.12
CA LEU A 94 -8.93 -7.34 -7.25
C LEU A 94 -9.40 -7.77 -5.86
N GLY A 95 -10.31 -8.76 -5.81
CA GLY A 95 -10.80 -9.32 -4.55
C GLY A 95 -9.68 -9.93 -3.70
N ILE A 96 -8.76 -10.69 -4.33
CA ILE A 96 -7.62 -11.32 -3.63
C ILE A 96 -6.70 -10.25 -3.04
N VAL A 97 -6.36 -9.21 -3.81
CA VAL A 97 -5.51 -8.10 -3.33
C VAL A 97 -6.16 -7.38 -2.15
N ALA A 98 -7.46 -7.10 -2.22
CA ALA A 98 -8.20 -6.47 -1.13
C ALA A 98 -8.22 -7.31 0.16
N VAL A 99 -8.35 -8.64 0.04
CA VAL A 99 -8.28 -9.58 1.17
C VAL A 99 -6.88 -9.57 1.78
N ILE A 100 -5.83 -9.71 0.97
CA ILE A 100 -4.43 -9.69 1.45
C ILE A 100 -4.15 -8.38 2.19
N ARG A 101 -4.58 -7.25 1.64
CA ARG A 101 -4.41 -5.92 2.25
C ARG A 101 -5.09 -5.85 3.63
N THR A 102 -6.33 -6.32 3.71
CA THR A 102 -7.09 -6.36 4.97
C THR A 102 -6.38 -7.23 6.01
N PHE A 103 -5.94 -8.41 5.59
CA PHE A 103 -5.29 -9.38 6.48
C PHE A 103 -3.96 -8.85 7.01
N LEU A 104 -3.10 -8.34 6.13
CA LEU A 104 -1.81 -7.76 6.51
C LEU A 104 -1.99 -6.56 7.43
N ASN A 105 -2.89 -5.63 7.11
CA ASN A 105 -3.13 -4.44 7.93
C ASN A 105 -3.74 -4.79 9.30
N TYR A 106 -4.62 -5.78 9.35
CA TYR A 106 -5.21 -6.28 10.59
C TYR A 106 -4.16 -6.92 11.51
N PHE A 107 -3.33 -7.83 10.98
CA PHE A 107 -2.22 -8.43 11.73
C PHE A 107 -1.22 -7.37 12.18
N LEU A 108 -0.96 -6.36 11.33
CA LEU A 108 -0.15 -5.19 11.66
C LEU A 108 -0.62 -4.52 12.93
N GLY A 109 -1.88 -4.09 12.93
CA GLY A 109 -2.50 -3.38 14.04
C GLY A 109 -2.52 -4.22 15.30
N LYS A 110 -2.75 -5.54 15.16
CA LYS A 110 -2.81 -6.44 16.31
C LYS A 110 -1.45 -6.67 16.97
N GLU A 111 -0.37 -6.82 16.20
CA GLU A 111 0.99 -6.89 16.76
C GLU A 111 1.38 -5.58 17.46
N ILE A 112 1.02 -4.44 16.89
CA ILE A 112 1.30 -3.11 17.49
C ILE A 112 0.55 -2.96 18.82
N GLU A 113 -0.73 -3.36 18.88
CA GLU A 113 -1.51 -3.32 20.12
C GLU A 113 -0.92 -4.24 21.20
N ALA A 114 -0.40 -5.40 20.81
CA ALA A 114 0.25 -6.33 21.73
C ALA A 114 1.56 -5.74 22.30
N GLU A 115 2.40 -5.14 21.45
CA GLU A 115 3.64 -4.49 21.89
C GLU A 115 3.37 -3.30 22.83
N MET A 116 2.40 -2.44 22.52
CA MET A 116 2.04 -1.30 23.39
C MET A 116 1.53 -1.74 24.76
N LYS A 117 0.78 -2.85 24.84
CA LYS A 117 0.31 -3.41 26.12
C LYS A 117 1.47 -3.93 26.98
N LEU A 118 2.45 -4.58 26.36
CA LEU A 118 3.66 -5.04 27.03
C LEU A 118 4.51 -3.87 27.59
N GLU A 119 4.69 -2.81 26.81
CA GLU A 119 5.49 -1.65 27.23
C GLU A 119 4.84 -0.87 28.40
N ASN A 120 3.50 -0.74 28.41
CA ASN A 120 2.77 -0.11 29.51
C ASN A 120 2.85 -0.92 30.82
N GLN A 121 2.92 -2.25 30.74
CA GLN A 121 3.09 -3.09 31.94
C GLN A 121 4.48 -2.93 32.55
N HIS A 122 5.54 -2.86 31.72
CA HIS A 122 6.90 -2.62 32.19
C HIS A 122 7.07 -1.25 32.89
N HIS A 123 6.40 -0.19 32.41
CA HIS A 123 6.44 1.11 33.08
C HIS A 123 5.65 1.13 34.40
N GLN A 124 4.58 0.36 34.55
CA GLN A 124 3.84 0.25 35.81
C GLN A 124 4.55 -0.63 36.86
N GLN A 125 5.42 -1.56 36.45
CA GLN A 125 6.17 -2.41 37.38
C GLN A 125 7.50 -1.79 37.83
N SER A 126 7.96 -0.74 37.15
CA SER A 126 9.22 -0.02 37.43
C SER A 126 9.03 1.32 38.16
N ALA A 127 7.78 1.68 38.50
CA ALA A 127 7.38 2.85 39.27
C ALA A 127 6.82 2.43 40.64
#